data_AF-A0A6H0IRV4-F1
#
_entry.id   AF-A0A6H0IRV4-F1
#
_cell.length_a   1.000
_cell.length_b   1.000
_cell.length_c   1.000
_cell.angle_alpha   90.00
_cell.angle_beta   90.00
_cell.angle_gamma   90.00
#
_symmetry.space_group_name_H-M   'P 1'
#
loop_
_entity.id
_entity.type
_entity.pdbx_description
1 polymer ?
#
loop_
_entity_poly.entity_id
_entity_poly.type
_entity_poly.pdbx_seq_one_letter_code
_entity_poly.pdbx_strand_id
1 'polypeptide(L)'
;MSASNTAGWMVRAARGGRLADDFLDKGIVAIGWEELGDLSEFGSKDAVLAKAREIHPEAPEGRIQAAVSQQLRFRDEGKRF
;
A
#
# COMPACT_ATOMS: atom_id res chain seq x y z
N MET A 1 19.97 24.07 -15.27
CA MET A 1 18.69 23.85 -14.59
C MET A 1 18.87 22.64 -13.68
N SER A 2 18.84 22.83 -12.36
CA SER A 2 18.87 21.71 -11.41
C SER A 2 17.49 21.07 -11.39
N ALA A 3 17.39 19.75 -11.63
CA ALA A 3 16.12 19.04 -11.56
C ALA A 3 15.63 19.04 -10.11
N SER A 4 14.47 19.64 -9.85
CA SER A 4 13.75 19.44 -8.61
C SER A 4 13.40 17.96 -8.52
N ASN A 5 13.90 17.27 -7.50
CA ASN A 5 13.65 15.85 -7.29
C ASN A 5 12.24 15.68 -6.71
N THR A 6 11.21 15.82 -7.55
CA THR A 6 9.81 15.67 -7.14
C THR A 6 9.44 14.19 -7.13
N ALA A 7 9.39 13.58 -5.95
CA ALA A 7 8.83 12.25 -5.77
C ALA A 7 7.29 12.34 -5.89
N GLY A 8 6.74 11.81 -6.99
CA GLY A 8 5.31 11.72 -7.23
C GLY A 8 4.77 10.31 -7.00
N TRP A 9 3.52 10.20 -6.56
CA TRP A 9 2.81 8.92 -6.47
C TRP A 9 1.94 8.73 -7.71
N MET A 10 1.99 7.53 -8.30
CA MET A 10 1.08 7.13 -9.37
C MET A 10 -0.03 6.27 -8.78
N VAL A 11 -1.28 6.74 -8.89
CA VAL A 11 -2.46 5.99 -8.43
C VAL A 11 -2.99 5.11 -9.57
N ARG A 12 -3.17 3.82 -9.30
CA ARG A 12 -3.81 2.87 -10.23
C ARG A 12 -4.90 2.12 -9.47
N ALA A 13 -6.16 2.41 -9.78
CA ALA A 13 -7.30 1.85 -9.06
C ALA A 13 -7.61 0.43 -9.51
N ALA A 14 -6.95 -0.55 -8.88
CA ALA A 14 -7.07 -1.98 -9.17
C ALA A 14 -6.72 -2.39 -10.61
N ARG A 15 -6.85 -3.69 -10.92
CA ARG A 15 -6.56 -4.23 -12.26
C ARG A 15 -7.51 -3.60 -13.29
N GLY A 16 -6.94 -3.03 -14.34
CA GLY A 16 -7.71 -2.40 -15.43
C GLY A 16 -8.43 -1.11 -15.04
N GLY A 17 -8.15 -0.51 -13.87
CA GLY A 17 -8.78 0.76 -13.48
C GLY A 17 -10.21 0.63 -12.97
N ARG A 18 -10.70 -0.59 -12.67
CA ARG A 18 -12.11 -0.85 -12.34
C ARG A 18 -12.67 -0.06 -11.15
N LEU A 19 -11.82 0.52 -10.30
CA LEU A 19 -12.21 1.29 -9.11
C LEU A 19 -11.92 2.80 -9.26
N ALA A 20 -11.51 3.26 -10.45
CA ALA A 20 -11.04 4.63 -10.62
C ALA A 20 -12.14 5.65 -10.35
N ASP A 21 -13.32 5.45 -10.94
CA ASP A 21 -14.46 6.37 -10.78
C ASP A 21 -14.92 6.40 -9.31
N ASP A 22 -15.10 5.24 -8.68
CA ASP A 22 -15.48 5.13 -7.26
C ASP A 22 -14.51 5.86 -6.33
N PHE A 23 -13.20 5.79 -6.62
CA PHE A 23 -12.17 6.40 -5.79
C PHE A 23 -12.12 7.92 -6.01
N LEU A 24 -12.32 8.37 -7.25
CA LEU A 24 -12.43 9.79 -7.59
C LEU A 24 -13.67 10.41 -6.93
N ASP A 25 -14.83 9.78 -7.06
CA ASP A 25 -16.09 10.27 -6.49
C ASP A 25 -16.05 10.36 -4.96
N LYS A 26 -15.34 9.42 -4.32
CA LYS A 26 -15.15 9.41 -2.86
C LYS A 26 -13.96 10.24 -2.38
N GLY A 27 -13.13 10.75 -3.29
CA GLY A 27 -11.90 11.47 -2.95
C GLY A 27 -10.90 10.63 -2.14
N ILE A 28 -10.81 9.32 -2.41
CA ILE A 28 -9.96 8.38 -1.67
C ILE A 28 -8.83 7.82 -2.53
N VAL A 29 -7.72 7.52 -1.86
CA VAL A 29 -6.61 6.72 -2.41
C VAL A 29 -6.34 5.60 -1.43
N ALA A 30 -6.15 4.37 -1.92
CA ALA A 30 -5.84 3.22 -1.10
C ALA A 30 -4.75 2.36 -1.75
N ILE A 31 -3.98 1.68 -0.91
CA ILE A 31 -3.00 0.66 -1.28
C ILE A 31 -3.09 -0.49 -0.28
N GLY A 32 -2.85 -1.71 -0.77
CA GLY A 32 -2.63 -2.87 0.08
C GLY A 32 -3.51 -4.06 -0.27
N TRP A 33 -3.44 -5.06 0.59
CA TRP A 33 -4.30 -6.23 0.61
C TRP A 33 -5.39 -6.01 1.65
N GLU A 34 -6.65 -6.13 1.23
CA GLU A 34 -7.82 -5.93 2.10
C GLU A 34 -7.80 -6.92 3.27
N GLU A 35 -7.32 -8.12 3.01
CA GLU A 35 -7.21 -9.24 3.94
C GLU A 35 -6.27 -8.97 5.12
N LEU A 36 -5.36 -7.99 5.01
CA LEU A 36 -4.48 -7.59 6.11
C LEU A 36 -5.21 -6.79 7.20
N GLY A 37 -6.38 -6.23 6.89
CA GLY A 37 -7.14 -5.42 7.84
C GLY A 37 -6.49 -4.09 8.20
N ASP A 38 -6.81 -3.57 9.39
CA ASP A 38 -6.31 -2.28 9.86
C ASP A 38 -4.84 -2.38 10.29
N LEU A 39 -3.97 -1.70 9.52
CA LEU A 39 -2.52 -1.66 9.79
C LEU A 39 -2.15 -0.91 11.08
N SER A 40 -3.09 -0.19 11.71
CA SER A 40 -2.89 0.46 13.00
C SER A 40 -2.88 -0.54 14.17
N GLU A 41 -3.42 -1.74 13.98
CA GLU A 41 -3.45 -2.81 14.98
C GLU A 41 -2.09 -3.52 15.14
N PHE A 42 -1.15 -3.28 14.22
CA PHE A 42 0.16 -3.92 14.23
C PHE A 42 1.24 -2.99 14.81
N GLY A 43 1.87 -3.44 15.89
CA GLY A 43 2.93 -2.69 16.57
C GLY A 43 4.29 -2.69 15.88
N SER A 44 4.50 -3.53 14.86
CA SER A 44 5.78 -3.63 14.15
C SER A 44 5.63 -4.11 12.70
N LYS A 45 6.64 -3.80 11.86
CA LYS A 45 6.73 -4.32 10.49
C LYS A 45 6.72 -5.84 10.47
N ASP A 46 7.40 -6.48 11.42
CA ASP A 46 7.48 -7.95 11.50
C ASP A 46 6.13 -8.59 11.78
N ALA A 47 5.29 -7.95 12.61
CA ALA A 47 3.92 -8.42 12.85
C ALA A 47 3.08 -8.37 11.56
N VAL A 48 3.20 -7.30 10.77
CA VAL A 48 2.52 -7.19 9.47
C VAL A 48 3.04 -8.23 8.48
N LEU A 49 4.36 -8.46 8.43
CA LEU A 49 4.97 -9.48 7.58
C LEU A 49 4.51 -10.90 7.95
N ALA A 50 4.41 -11.21 9.25
CA ALA A 50 3.91 -12.50 9.71
C ALA A 50 2.48 -12.72 9.21
N LYS A 51 1.58 -11.74 9.41
CA LYS A 51 0.21 -11.82 8.94
C LYS A 51 0.11 -11.92 7.42
N ALA A 52 0.93 -11.17 6.69
CA ALA A 52 0.97 -11.21 5.23
C ALA A 52 1.37 -12.59 4.67
N ARG A 53 2.29 -13.29 5.33
CA ARG A 53 2.68 -14.67 4.97
C ARG A 53 1.56 -15.68 5.23
N GLU A 54 0.78 -15.48 6.30
CA GLU A 54 -0.40 -16.32 6.57
C GLU A 54 -1.48 -16.16 5.50
N ILE A 55 -1.72 -14.92 5.04
CA ILE A 55 -2.74 -14.60 4.03
C ILE A 55 -2.30 -15.10 2.64
N HIS A 56 -1.01 -14.97 2.32
CA HIS A 56 -0.47 -15.32 1.00
C HIS A 56 0.70 -16.30 1.12
N PRO A 57 0.45 -17.56 1.53
CA PRO A 57 1.51 -18.55 1.76
C PRO A 57 2.28 -18.93 0.49
N GLU A 58 1.64 -18.82 -0.67
CA GLU A 58 2.22 -19.12 -1.98
C GLU A 58 2.94 -17.93 -2.62
N ALA A 59 2.87 -16.74 -2.01
CA ALA A 59 3.54 -15.57 -2.56
C ALA A 59 5.06 -15.63 -2.28
N PRO A 60 5.91 -15.27 -3.27
CA PRO A 60 7.33 -15.15 -3.03
C PRO A 60 7.64 -14.14 -1.92
N GLU A 61 8.59 -14.45 -1.04
CA GLU A 61 8.96 -13.59 0.10
C GLU A 61 9.29 -12.16 -0.33
N GLY A 62 9.99 -11.98 -1.45
CA GLY A 62 10.29 -10.64 -1.99
C GLY A 62 9.05 -9.82 -2.33
N ARG A 63 7.95 -10.47 -2.74
CA ARG A 63 6.66 -9.81 -3.01
C ARG A 63 5.99 -9.37 -1.71
N ILE A 64 6.00 -10.24 -0.70
CA ILE A 64 5.48 -9.92 0.65
C ILE A 64 6.21 -8.71 1.22
N GLN A 65 7.55 -8.73 1.19
CA GLN A 65 8.39 -7.64 1.71
C GLN A 65 8.10 -6.31 1.00
N ALA A 66 8.06 -6.32 -0.33
CA ALA A 66 7.80 -5.12 -1.12
C ALA A 66 6.41 -4.54 -0.84
N ALA A 67 5.37 -5.39 -0.80
CA ALA A 67 3.99 -4.95 -0.54
C ALA A 67 3.86 -4.33 0.86
N VAL A 68 4.32 -5.04 1.90
CA VAL A 68 4.24 -4.56 3.29
C VAL A 68 5.02 -3.26 3.46
N SER A 69 6.21 -3.14 2.87
CA SER A 69 6.97 -1.89 2.91
C SER A 69 6.23 -0.72 2.26
N GLN A 70 5.55 -0.93 1.13
CA GLN A 70 4.78 0.12 0.47
C GLN A 70 3.56 0.55 1.31
N GLN A 71 2.87 -0.42 1.91
CA GLN A 71 1.71 -0.17 2.76
C GLN A 71 2.08 0.65 4.00
N LEU A 72 3.19 0.29 4.68
CA LEU A 72 3.67 1.02 5.84
C LEU A 72 4.13 2.43 5.49
N ARG A 73 4.86 2.62 4.38
CA ARG A 73 5.20 3.96 3.89
C ARG A 73 3.98 4.80 3.59
N PHE A 74 2.98 4.22 2.91
CA PHE A 74 1.73 4.94 2.64
C PHE A 74 1.01 5.36 3.93
N ARG A 75 0.94 4.47 4.93
CA ARG A 75 0.37 4.76 6.25
C ARG A 75 1.11 5.89 6.97
N ASP A 76 2.45 5.83 6.98
CA ASP A 76 3.29 6.70 7.81
C ASP A 76 3.60 8.04 7.13
N GLU A 77 3.75 8.05 5.82
CA GLU A 77 4.17 9.23 5.03
C GLU A 77 3.01 9.87 4.26
N GLY A 78 1.90 9.15 4.04
CA GLY A 78 0.76 9.61 3.25
C GLY A 78 -0.05 10.75 3.86
N LYS A 79 0.25 11.19 5.07
CA LYS A 79 -0.38 12.36 5.72
C LYS A 79 0.08 13.71 5.18
N ARG A 80 0.93 13.71 4.15
CA ARG A 80 1.59 14.91 3.61
C ARG A 80 0.98 15.43 2.31
N PHE A 81 -0.18 14.89 1.89
CA PHE A 81 -0.91 15.31 0.69
C PHE A 81 -2.00 16.34 1.01
#